data_AF-A0A1E1K706-F1
#
_entry.id   AF-A0A1E1K706-F1
#
_cell.length_a   1.000
_cell.length_b   1.000
_cell.length_c   1.000
_cell.angle_alpha   90.00
_cell.angle_beta   90.00
_cell.angle_gamma   90.00
#
_symmetry.space_group_name_H-M   'P 1'
#
loop_
_entity.id
_entity.type
_entity.pdbx_description
1 polymer ?
#
loop_
_entity_poly.entity_id
_entity_poly.type
_entity_poly.pdbx_seq_one_letter_code
_entity_poly.pdbx_strand_id
1 'polypeptide(L)'
;MSKALHSHIPNELELELDLIRITPEALADITTFNNASTSSEIHFQVYDDAFLAILGQNPSFSLILSSANSSFPQFHEAAILASTTPPVLFVSSNQFNFTGIDSPDTNQKAVVISRITQDSISQNWTSEIITPTGSEIHLANGGTVSPDGSLIFCAQGDIANPGGLLRLNPTAPFETTNLINNYMGVPFNSLNDVVRTSDGALWFTDPQFGFLQKIRPAPRLTAQVYRWFPGTTDIRVVADGFVAPNGIAFSPDEKTAYITETAQSPEAPTASKTIYAYDVTSGPGPLLANRRTFAMPSVGIPDGIKTDKAGNVYAGCGDGVNVCKSHNSKGSNPALFTARALIFDAPAKTSFKASEANILDKGNLQGKLLGKILVPGGAANFALGENGMVFMLNENKLFLATLAGNATNTGP
;
A
#
# COMPACT_ATOMS: atom_id res chain seq x y z
N MET A 1 -22.16 7.96 21.98
CA MET A 1 -23.21 7.82 20.95
C MET A 1 -22.53 7.46 19.65
N SER A 2 -22.73 6.24 19.13
CA SER A 2 -22.20 5.88 17.81
C SER A 2 -23.02 6.56 16.72
N LYS A 3 -22.36 7.26 15.79
CA LYS A 3 -22.97 7.77 14.56
C LYS A 3 -22.54 6.85 13.41
N ALA A 4 -23.37 5.88 13.08
CA ALA A 4 -23.18 5.07 11.88
C ALA A 4 -23.52 5.90 10.63
N LEU A 5 -22.51 6.22 9.81
CA LEU A 5 -22.70 6.83 8.50
C LEU A 5 -23.35 5.81 7.56
N HIS A 6 -24.61 6.07 7.19
CA HIS A 6 -25.33 5.32 6.17
C HIS A 6 -25.40 6.17 4.89
N SER A 7 -24.62 5.81 3.87
CA SER A 7 -24.75 6.38 2.53
C SER A 7 -25.34 5.33 1.59
N HIS A 8 -26.58 5.55 1.14
CA HIS A 8 -27.14 4.80 0.01
C HIS A 8 -26.47 5.32 -1.26
N ILE A 9 -25.64 4.50 -1.91
CA ILE A 9 -25.04 4.79 -3.21
C ILE A 9 -25.80 3.94 -4.25
N PRO A 10 -26.18 4.49 -5.42
CA PRO A 10 -26.83 3.70 -6.46
C PRO A 10 -25.93 2.55 -6.92
N ASN A 11 -26.54 1.37 -7.14
CA ASN A 11 -25.84 0.23 -7.71
C ASN A 11 -25.48 0.48 -9.18
N GLU A 12 -24.34 -0.06 -9.59
CA GLU A 12 -23.88 -0.23 -10.98
C GLU A 12 -23.69 1.07 -11.78
N LEU A 13 -22.46 1.60 -11.75
CA LEU A 13 -21.90 2.32 -12.88
C LEU A 13 -21.56 1.29 -13.97
N GLU A 14 -22.24 1.36 -15.12
CA GLU A 14 -21.84 0.59 -16.30
C GLU A 14 -20.46 1.05 -16.77
N LEU A 15 -19.57 0.08 -17.05
CA LEU A 15 -18.15 0.32 -17.26
C LEU A 15 -17.82 0.38 -18.77
N GLU A 16 -17.45 1.57 -19.26
CA GLU A 16 -16.70 1.66 -20.52
C GLU A 16 -15.23 1.36 -20.19
N LEU A 17 -14.79 0.14 -20.55
CA LEU A 17 -13.53 -0.44 -20.11
C LEU A 17 -12.37 0.09 -20.97
N ASP A 18 -11.99 1.36 -20.74
CA ASP A 18 -10.97 2.10 -21.49
C ASP A 18 -9.55 1.57 -21.22
N LEU A 19 -9.22 0.48 -21.90
CA LEU A 19 -7.91 -0.15 -21.95
C LEU A 19 -6.91 0.69 -22.75
N ILE A 20 -6.40 1.76 -22.11
CA ILE A 20 -5.29 2.56 -22.66
C ILE A 20 -4.02 1.70 -22.66
N ARG A 21 -3.72 1.08 -23.81
CA ARG A 21 -2.43 0.44 -24.10
C ARG A 21 -1.42 1.51 -24.54
N ILE A 22 -0.32 1.63 -23.82
CA ILE A 22 0.81 2.46 -24.27
C ILE A 22 1.65 1.65 -25.26
N THR A 23 1.76 2.12 -26.51
CA THR A 23 2.61 1.49 -27.53
C THR A 23 4.03 2.08 -27.53
N PRO A 24 5.02 1.44 -28.19
CA PRO A 24 6.37 2.00 -28.32
C PRO A 24 6.40 3.39 -28.97
N GLU A 25 5.46 3.67 -29.88
CA GLU A 25 5.31 4.98 -30.54
C GLU A 25 4.85 6.05 -29.55
N ALA A 26 3.97 5.69 -28.60
CA ALA A 26 3.51 6.60 -27.54
C ALA A 26 4.61 6.96 -26.53
N LEU A 27 5.72 6.21 -26.44
CA LEU A 27 6.90 6.62 -25.64
C LEU A 27 7.61 7.86 -26.21
N ALA A 28 7.40 8.19 -27.48
CA ALA A 28 7.93 9.40 -28.11
C ALA A 28 7.02 10.63 -27.95
N ASP A 29 5.77 10.45 -27.49
CA ASP A 29 4.79 11.53 -27.32
C ASP A 29 4.36 11.70 -25.86
N ILE A 30 4.93 12.73 -25.22
CA ILE A 30 4.66 13.10 -23.83
C ILE A 30 3.19 13.52 -23.59
N THR A 31 2.45 13.89 -24.64
CA THR A 31 1.03 14.28 -24.50
C THR A 31 0.12 13.06 -24.35
N THR A 32 0.42 11.97 -25.08
CA THR A 32 -0.35 10.72 -24.99
C THR A 32 -0.19 10.06 -23.61
N PHE A 33 0.99 10.19 -23.00
CA PHE A 33 1.29 9.64 -21.68
C PHE A 33 0.49 10.27 -20.53
N ASN A 34 0.15 11.55 -20.64
CA ASN A 34 -0.46 12.33 -19.54
C ASN A 34 -1.99 12.39 -19.61
N ASN A 35 -2.60 12.10 -20.75
CA ASN A 35 -4.05 12.27 -20.97
C ASN A 35 -4.96 11.27 -20.23
N ALA A 36 -4.40 10.28 -19.51
CA ALA A 36 -5.19 9.32 -18.74
C ALA A 36 -5.69 9.84 -17.37
N SER A 37 -5.25 11.03 -16.90
CA SER A 37 -5.52 11.50 -15.53
C SER A 37 -6.72 12.44 -15.35
N THR A 38 -7.49 12.72 -16.41
CA THR A 38 -8.61 13.69 -16.34
C THR A 38 -10.00 13.05 -16.12
N SER A 39 -10.09 11.72 -16.03
CA SER A 39 -11.36 11.05 -15.76
C SER A 39 -11.76 11.12 -14.28
N SER A 40 -13.06 11.22 -14.03
CA SER A 40 -13.68 11.11 -12.71
C SER A 40 -13.85 9.67 -12.21
N GLU A 41 -13.40 8.68 -12.99
CA GLU A 41 -13.63 7.25 -12.77
C GLU A 41 -12.30 6.47 -12.65
N ILE A 42 -12.37 5.20 -12.22
CA ILE A 42 -11.20 4.33 -12.13
C ILE A 42 -10.89 3.77 -13.53
N HIS A 43 -9.61 3.66 -13.87
CA HIS A 43 -9.15 3.14 -15.18
C HIS A 43 -8.03 2.11 -15.03
N PHE A 44 -7.91 1.21 -16.01
CA PHE A 44 -6.82 0.25 -16.06
C PHE A 44 -5.85 0.61 -17.21
N GLN A 45 -4.72 1.20 -16.88
CA GLN A 45 -3.70 1.59 -17.87
C GLN A 45 -2.69 0.44 -18.06
N VAL A 46 -2.51 -0.02 -19.29
CA VAL A 46 -1.69 -1.19 -19.62
C VAL A 46 -0.37 -0.77 -20.26
N TYR A 47 0.74 -1.16 -19.63
CA TYR A 47 2.11 -0.93 -20.13
C TYR A 47 2.78 -2.23 -20.62
N ASP A 48 2.32 -3.39 -20.15
CA ASP A 48 2.79 -4.71 -20.54
C ASP A 48 1.64 -5.73 -20.53
N ASP A 49 1.62 -6.67 -21.48
CA ASP A 49 0.56 -7.70 -21.58
C ASP A 49 0.48 -8.60 -20.33
N ALA A 50 1.54 -8.72 -19.52
CA ALA A 50 1.47 -9.44 -18.26
C ALA A 50 0.54 -8.79 -17.23
N PHE A 51 0.20 -7.50 -17.37
CA PHE A 51 -0.85 -6.87 -16.56
C PHE A 51 -2.24 -7.43 -16.88
N LEU A 52 -2.50 -7.83 -18.12
CA LEU A 52 -3.79 -8.41 -18.52
C LEU A 52 -4.04 -9.75 -17.81
N ALA A 53 -2.98 -10.50 -17.49
CA ALA A 53 -3.07 -11.71 -16.69
C ALA A 53 -3.39 -11.43 -15.21
N ILE A 54 -3.05 -10.23 -14.71
CA ILE A 54 -3.43 -9.75 -13.37
C ILE A 54 -4.88 -9.26 -13.38
N LEU A 55 -5.28 -8.45 -14.37
CA LEU A 55 -6.65 -7.95 -14.53
C LEU A 55 -7.67 -9.08 -14.74
N GLY A 56 -7.32 -10.10 -15.54
CA GLY A 56 -8.23 -11.18 -15.91
C GLY A 56 -9.17 -10.78 -17.05
N GLN A 57 -10.23 -11.58 -17.24
CA GLN A 57 -11.18 -11.38 -18.35
C GLN A 57 -12.17 -10.24 -18.10
N ASN A 58 -12.67 -10.13 -16.86
CA ASN A 58 -13.71 -9.19 -16.46
C ASN A 58 -13.26 -8.40 -15.21
N PRO A 59 -12.20 -7.59 -15.28
CA PRO A 59 -11.84 -6.71 -14.17
C PRO A 59 -12.98 -5.72 -13.91
N SER A 60 -13.27 -5.42 -12.65
CA SER A 60 -14.31 -4.46 -12.25
C SER A 60 -13.84 -3.56 -11.13
N PHE A 61 -14.57 -2.48 -10.88
CA PHE A 61 -14.43 -1.69 -9.66
C PHE A 61 -15.78 -1.18 -9.16
N SER A 62 -15.80 -0.76 -7.89
CA SER A 62 -16.93 -0.09 -7.25
C SER A 62 -16.43 0.90 -6.20
N LEU A 63 -17.18 1.99 -6.01
CA LEU A 63 -17.08 2.84 -4.83
C LEU A 63 -17.91 2.19 -3.72
N ILE A 64 -17.27 1.65 -2.69
CA ILE A 64 -17.99 0.92 -1.62
C ILE A 64 -18.32 1.78 -0.41
N LEU A 65 -17.52 2.81 -0.10
CA LEU A 65 -17.82 3.81 0.93
C LEU A 65 -17.29 5.19 0.53
N SER A 66 -17.95 6.24 1.00
CA SER A 66 -17.57 7.63 0.76
C SER A 66 -17.91 8.54 1.94
N SER A 67 -16.90 9.21 2.48
CA SER A 67 -17.06 10.34 3.41
C SER A 67 -17.03 11.68 2.67
N ALA A 68 -17.02 11.71 1.32
CA ALA A 68 -16.81 12.92 0.51
C ALA A 68 -17.82 14.07 0.73
N ASN A 69 -18.97 13.80 1.36
CA ASN A 69 -19.92 14.82 1.83
C ASN A 69 -19.47 15.51 3.13
N SER A 70 -18.28 15.18 3.64
CA SER A 70 -17.62 15.77 4.79
C SER A 70 -16.12 15.95 4.50
N SER A 71 -15.47 16.89 5.16
CA SER A 71 -14.01 17.09 5.10
C SER A 71 -13.21 16.04 5.90
N PHE A 72 -13.81 14.88 6.20
CA PHE A 72 -13.23 13.85 7.06
C PHE A 72 -12.50 12.78 6.21
N PRO A 73 -11.15 12.71 6.27
CA PRO A 73 -10.34 11.80 5.45
C PRO A 73 -10.28 10.41 6.08
N GLN A 74 -11.40 9.69 6.09
CA GLN A 74 -11.60 8.43 6.81
C GLN A 74 -10.70 7.26 6.34
N PHE A 75 -10.27 7.27 5.08
CA PHE A 75 -9.61 6.15 4.41
C PHE A 75 -8.23 6.59 3.93
N HIS A 76 -7.22 6.50 4.80
CA HIS A 76 -5.85 6.93 4.49
C HIS A 76 -4.88 5.75 4.57
N GLU A 77 -4.79 5.11 5.73
CA GLU A 77 -3.66 4.24 6.09
C GLU A 77 -4.10 2.88 6.70
N ALA A 78 -3.10 2.08 7.09
CA ALA A 78 -3.20 0.72 7.66
C ALA A 78 -3.69 -0.37 6.71
N ALA A 79 -4.86 -0.18 6.09
CA ALA A 79 -5.48 -1.10 5.14
C ALA A 79 -5.41 -2.59 5.57
N ILE A 80 -5.67 -2.89 6.85
CA ILE A 80 -5.44 -4.23 7.42
C ILE A 80 -6.66 -5.11 7.16
N LEU A 81 -6.48 -6.16 6.34
CA LEU A 81 -7.53 -7.14 6.09
C LEU A 81 -7.45 -8.28 7.12
N ALA A 82 -8.47 -8.40 7.97
CA ALA A 82 -8.61 -9.52 8.89
C ALA A 82 -9.07 -10.78 8.15
N SER A 83 -8.54 -11.95 8.54
CA SER A 83 -8.83 -13.26 7.92
C SER A 83 -10.20 -13.81 8.32
N THR A 84 -11.27 -13.12 7.91
CA THR A 84 -12.67 -13.49 8.17
C THR A 84 -13.45 -13.64 6.85
N THR A 85 -14.56 -14.36 6.89
CA THR A 85 -15.52 -14.43 5.78
C THR A 85 -16.91 -14.02 6.28
N PRO A 86 -17.51 -12.91 5.79
CA PRO A 86 -16.96 -11.96 4.84
C PRO A 86 -15.70 -11.22 5.37
N PRO A 87 -14.88 -10.65 4.47
CA PRO A 87 -13.71 -9.87 4.84
C PRO A 87 -14.06 -8.67 5.74
N VAL A 88 -13.22 -8.43 6.74
CA VAL A 88 -13.29 -7.23 7.59
C VAL A 88 -12.00 -6.44 7.41
N LEU A 89 -12.13 -5.16 7.05
CA LEU A 89 -11.02 -4.25 6.81
C LEU A 89 -10.92 -3.26 7.99
N PHE A 90 -9.71 -2.99 8.45
CA PHE A 90 -9.42 -1.93 9.42
C PHE A 90 -8.53 -0.87 8.76
N VAL A 91 -8.93 0.40 8.88
CA VAL A 91 -8.20 1.54 8.31
C VAL A 91 -8.00 2.62 9.37
N SER A 92 -6.95 3.41 9.20
CA SER A 92 -6.75 4.68 9.90
C SER A 92 -7.14 5.85 8.99
N SER A 93 -7.74 6.89 9.58
CA SER A 93 -7.97 8.17 8.90
C SER A 93 -6.66 8.93 8.71
N ASN A 94 -6.63 9.91 7.82
CA ASN A 94 -5.58 10.93 7.85
C ASN A 94 -5.76 11.81 9.09
N GLN A 95 -4.75 12.62 9.41
CA GLN A 95 -4.80 13.58 10.51
C GLN A 95 -5.85 14.66 10.23
N PHE A 96 -6.79 14.86 11.16
CA PHE A 96 -7.81 15.91 11.07
C PHE A 96 -7.96 16.69 12.38
N ASN A 97 -8.48 17.92 12.30
CA ASN A 97 -8.73 18.77 13.46
C ASN A 97 -10.11 18.45 14.05
N PHE A 98 -10.16 18.01 15.32
CA PHE A 98 -11.38 17.49 15.94
C PHE A 98 -12.47 18.55 16.18
N THR A 99 -12.12 19.84 16.17
CA THR A 99 -12.98 20.96 16.57
C THR A 99 -13.56 21.78 15.41
N GLY A 100 -13.16 21.51 14.15
CA GLY A 100 -13.59 22.30 13.00
C GLY A 100 -13.11 23.75 13.00
N ILE A 101 -12.13 24.09 13.84
CA ILE A 101 -11.45 25.38 13.88
C ILE A 101 -10.08 25.19 13.23
N ASP A 102 -9.76 26.02 12.24
CA ASP A 102 -8.39 26.20 11.73
C ASP A 102 -7.55 26.94 12.78
N SER A 103 -7.24 26.25 13.87
CA SER A 103 -6.35 26.76 14.89
C SER A 103 -4.90 26.62 14.41
N PRO A 104 -4.06 27.67 14.50
CA PRO A 104 -2.63 27.54 14.30
C PRO A 104 -1.94 26.69 15.38
N ASP A 105 -2.63 26.35 16.49
CA ASP A 105 -2.18 25.33 17.43
C ASP A 105 -2.29 23.93 16.80
N THR A 106 -1.17 23.44 16.27
CA THR A 106 -1.01 22.09 15.69
C THR A 106 -1.17 20.93 16.69
N ASN A 107 -1.60 21.22 17.93
CA ASN A 107 -1.68 20.30 19.06
C ASN A 107 -3.05 19.58 19.20
N GLN A 108 -3.95 19.71 18.22
CA GLN A 108 -5.28 19.06 18.23
C GLN A 108 -5.56 18.21 16.98
N LYS A 109 -4.52 17.61 16.41
CA LYS A 109 -4.68 16.59 15.37
C LYS A 109 -5.17 15.29 16.00
N ALA A 110 -6.11 14.63 15.34
CA ALA A 110 -6.59 13.30 15.67
C ALA A 110 -6.52 12.38 14.45
N VAL A 111 -6.42 11.08 14.72
CA VAL A 111 -6.69 10.01 13.77
C VAL A 111 -7.67 9.04 14.45
N VAL A 112 -8.57 8.46 13.69
CA VAL A 112 -9.47 7.40 14.17
C VAL A 112 -9.26 6.11 13.39
N ILE A 113 -9.44 4.99 14.07
CA ILE A 113 -9.45 3.66 13.44
C ILE A 113 -10.91 3.34 13.11
N SER A 114 -11.17 2.93 11.86
CA SER A 114 -12.48 2.48 11.40
C SER A 114 -12.45 0.97 11.12
N ARG A 115 -13.43 0.23 11.66
CA ARG A 115 -13.73 -1.13 11.21
C ARG A 115 -14.74 -1.06 10.07
N ILE A 116 -14.48 -1.81 9.01
CA ILE A 116 -15.26 -1.82 7.78
C ILE A 116 -15.71 -3.26 7.52
N THR A 117 -17.02 -3.44 7.41
CA THR A 117 -17.67 -4.75 7.35
C THR A 117 -18.65 -4.82 6.21
N GLN A 118 -18.71 -5.97 5.53
CA GLN A 118 -19.75 -6.25 4.54
C GLN A 118 -20.90 -7.03 5.18
N ASP A 119 -22.14 -6.60 4.98
CA ASP A 119 -23.32 -7.35 5.38
C ASP A 119 -23.50 -8.58 4.47
N SER A 120 -23.64 -9.77 5.05
CA SER A 120 -23.62 -11.02 4.28
C SER A 120 -24.87 -11.26 3.42
N ILE A 121 -25.97 -10.55 3.68
CA ILE A 121 -27.25 -10.71 2.95
C ILE A 121 -27.37 -9.66 1.85
N SER A 122 -27.24 -8.39 2.21
CA SER A 122 -27.39 -7.26 1.29
C SER A 122 -26.11 -6.92 0.51
N GLN A 123 -24.97 -7.52 0.89
CA GLN A 123 -23.64 -7.26 0.31
C GLN A 123 -23.15 -5.80 0.46
N ASN A 124 -23.89 -4.97 1.19
CA ASN A 124 -23.54 -3.57 1.46
C ASN A 124 -22.35 -3.46 2.40
N TRP A 125 -21.47 -2.52 2.11
CA TRP A 125 -20.36 -2.16 2.99
C TRP A 125 -20.80 -1.11 4.00
N THR A 126 -20.29 -1.24 5.22
CA THR A 126 -20.56 -0.33 6.35
C THR A 126 -19.27 -0.02 7.06
N SER A 127 -19.22 1.14 7.73
CA SER A 127 -18.07 1.53 8.56
C SER A 127 -18.52 2.05 9.92
N GLU A 128 -17.82 1.59 10.96
CA GLU A 128 -17.88 2.14 12.30
C GLU A 128 -16.51 2.66 12.72
N ILE A 129 -16.47 3.81 13.39
CA ILE A 129 -15.28 4.23 14.14
C ILE A 129 -15.23 3.40 15.43
N ILE A 130 -14.12 2.69 15.66
CA ILE A 130 -13.92 1.93 16.89
C ILE A 130 -13.30 2.81 17.97
N THR A 131 -13.54 2.47 19.23
CA THR A 131 -12.90 3.13 20.38
C THR A 131 -12.21 2.05 21.21
N PRO A 132 -10.89 1.84 21.00
CA PRO A 132 -10.12 0.85 21.74
C PRO A 132 -10.09 1.11 23.24
N THR A 133 -9.92 0.05 24.03
CA THR A 133 -9.73 0.13 25.48
C THR A 133 -8.33 -0.34 25.86
N GLY A 134 -7.67 0.31 26.82
CA GLY A 134 -6.32 -0.07 27.25
C GLY A 134 -5.29 0.98 26.83
N SER A 135 -4.24 0.57 26.12
CA SER A 135 -3.16 1.47 25.66
C SER A 135 -3.61 2.28 24.44
N GLU A 136 -3.59 3.61 24.52
CA GLU A 136 -4.02 4.46 23.41
C GLU A 136 -3.05 4.37 22.20
N ILE A 137 -3.62 4.22 20.99
CA ILE A 137 -2.85 4.22 19.74
C ILE A 137 -2.77 5.67 19.23
N HIS A 138 -1.84 6.43 19.81
CA HIS A 138 -1.63 7.85 19.50
C HIS A 138 -1.26 8.06 18.02
N LEU A 139 -2.19 8.63 17.26
CA LEU A 139 -2.07 8.87 15.81
C LEU A 139 -1.67 7.57 15.06
N ALA A 140 -2.60 6.61 15.04
CA ALA A 140 -2.47 5.35 14.31
C ALA A 140 -2.16 5.60 12.83
N ASN A 141 -1.20 4.86 12.27
CA ASN A 141 -0.82 4.95 10.86
C ASN A 141 -0.93 3.59 10.18
N GLY A 142 0.16 3.02 9.65
CA GLY A 142 0.20 1.70 9.03
C GLY A 142 -0.03 0.55 10.00
N GLY A 143 -0.15 -0.67 9.47
CA GLY A 143 -0.47 -1.83 10.29
C GLY A 143 -0.47 -3.17 9.54
N THR A 144 -0.53 -4.25 10.32
CA THR A 144 -0.53 -5.63 9.80
C THR A 144 -1.30 -6.59 10.71
N VAL A 145 -1.48 -7.83 10.27
CA VAL A 145 -2.17 -8.89 11.04
C VAL A 145 -1.16 -9.81 11.72
N SER A 146 -1.49 -10.28 12.92
CA SER A 146 -0.73 -11.28 13.68
C SER A 146 -1.29 -12.69 13.43
N PRO A 147 -0.50 -13.76 13.63
CA PRO A 147 -0.95 -15.15 13.40
C PRO A 147 -2.15 -15.58 14.26
N ASP A 148 -2.40 -14.91 15.38
CA ASP A 148 -3.55 -15.14 16.26
C ASP A 148 -4.77 -14.26 15.93
N GLY A 149 -4.76 -13.59 14.77
CA GLY A 149 -5.81 -12.70 14.29
C GLY A 149 -5.82 -11.30 14.93
N SER A 150 -4.97 -11.03 15.92
CA SER A 150 -4.83 -9.66 16.45
C SER A 150 -4.15 -8.73 15.43
N LEU A 151 -4.44 -7.43 15.51
CA LEU A 151 -3.87 -6.44 14.59
C LEU A 151 -2.67 -5.76 15.26
N ILE A 152 -1.63 -5.46 14.50
CA ILE A 152 -0.53 -4.59 14.92
C ILE A 152 -0.68 -3.26 14.22
N PHE A 153 -0.70 -2.16 14.97
CA PHE A 153 -0.67 -0.80 14.44
C PHE A 153 0.65 -0.13 14.76
N CYS A 154 1.16 0.64 13.79
CA CYS A 154 2.08 1.74 14.07
C CYS A 154 1.30 2.91 14.69
N ALA A 155 1.84 3.47 15.77
CA ALA A 155 1.45 4.76 16.31
C ALA A 155 2.55 5.77 15.98
N GLN A 156 2.19 6.90 15.38
CA GLN A 156 3.13 8.01 15.16
C GLN A 156 3.50 8.70 16.47
N GLY A 157 2.64 8.63 17.50
CA GLY A 157 2.78 9.35 18.77
C GLY A 157 2.35 10.81 18.67
N ASP A 158 2.42 11.52 19.79
CA ASP A 158 2.14 12.95 19.86
C ASP A 158 3.23 13.72 20.66
N ILE A 159 2.99 14.99 21.00
CA ILE A 159 3.96 15.85 21.69
C ILE A 159 4.28 15.33 23.11
N ALA A 160 3.33 14.66 23.77
CA ALA A 160 3.47 14.11 25.12
C ALA A 160 3.79 12.60 25.11
N ASN A 161 3.27 11.86 24.12
CA ASN A 161 3.30 10.39 24.10
C ASN A 161 4.18 9.85 22.95
N PRO A 162 5.09 8.88 23.22
CA PRO A 162 5.92 8.29 22.17
C PRO A 162 5.08 7.44 21.20
N GLY A 163 5.50 7.43 19.94
CA GLY A 163 5.03 6.44 18.97
C GLY A 163 5.59 5.04 19.25
N GLY A 164 5.10 4.04 18.53
CA GLY A 164 5.46 2.64 18.78
C GLY A 164 4.62 1.63 18.02
N LEU A 165 4.83 0.35 18.29
CA LEU A 165 3.94 -0.73 17.84
C LEU A 165 2.98 -1.09 18.97
N LEU A 166 1.68 -1.16 18.65
CA LEU A 166 0.64 -1.60 19.57
C LEU A 166 -0.13 -2.76 18.97
N ARG A 167 -0.50 -3.71 19.82
CA ARG A 167 -1.40 -4.82 19.47
C ARG A 167 -2.83 -4.45 19.81
N LEU A 168 -3.78 -4.72 18.92
CA LEU A 168 -5.21 -4.50 19.06
C LEU A 168 -5.98 -5.81 18.86
N ASN A 169 -6.92 -6.13 19.75
CA ASN A 169 -7.90 -7.19 19.53
C ASN A 169 -8.98 -6.69 18.53
N PRO A 170 -9.22 -7.37 17.38
CA PRO A 170 -10.20 -6.92 16.37
C PRO A 170 -11.67 -7.05 16.81
N THR A 171 -11.94 -7.60 18.00
CA THR A 171 -13.27 -7.78 18.56
C THR A 171 -13.49 -6.87 19.78
N ALA A 172 -14.72 -6.35 19.94
CA ALA A 172 -15.09 -5.50 21.07
C ALA A 172 -14.79 -6.20 22.41
N PRO A 173 -14.18 -5.52 23.41
CA PRO A 173 -14.03 -4.06 23.55
C PRO A 173 -12.84 -3.43 22.80
N PHE A 174 -12.19 -4.17 21.89
CA PHE A 174 -11.02 -3.73 21.14
C PHE A 174 -9.83 -3.41 22.06
N GLU A 175 -9.48 -4.37 22.91
CA GLU A 175 -8.38 -4.21 23.86
C GLU A 175 -7.03 -3.97 23.17
N THR A 176 -6.26 -3.00 23.67
CA THR A 176 -4.96 -2.60 23.14
C THR A 176 -3.82 -2.67 24.15
N THR A 177 -2.69 -3.19 23.69
CA THR A 177 -1.46 -3.37 24.48
C THR A 177 -0.26 -2.81 23.74
N ASN A 178 0.48 -1.91 24.39
CA ASN A 178 1.77 -1.42 23.88
C ASN A 178 2.81 -2.56 23.80
N LEU A 179 3.52 -2.66 22.67
CA LEU A 179 4.56 -3.67 22.45
C LEU A 179 5.97 -3.07 22.62
N ILE A 180 6.29 -2.06 21.81
CA ILE A 180 7.59 -1.34 21.81
C ILE A 180 7.38 0.13 21.44
N ASN A 181 8.13 1.04 22.05
CA ASN A 181 8.03 2.49 21.81
C ASN A 181 9.40 3.22 21.74
N ASN A 182 10.50 2.49 21.79
CA ASN A 182 11.86 3.03 21.78
C ASN A 182 12.88 2.05 21.19
N TYR A 183 13.98 2.59 20.70
CA TYR A 183 15.21 1.87 20.38
C TYR A 183 16.30 2.28 21.37
N MET A 184 16.79 1.33 22.18
CA MET A 184 17.85 1.55 23.18
C MET A 184 17.58 2.74 24.14
N GLY A 185 16.32 2.95 24.55
CA GLY A 185 15.91 4.05 25.42
C GLY A 185 15.69 5.40 24.70
N VAL A 186 15.85 5.45 23.38
CA VAL A 186 15.51 6.62 22.55
C VAL A 186 14.14 6.38 21.90
N PRO A 187 13.13 7.23 22.11
CA PRO A 187 11.82 7.07 21.47
C PRO A 187 11.90 7.03 19.95
N PHE A 188 11.05 6.22 19.31
CA PHE A 188 10.89 6.22 17.86
C PHE A 188 10.43 7.60 17.36
N ASN A 189 10.89 8.00 16.18
CA ASN A 189 10.58 9.30 15.55
C ASN A 189 9.08 9.43 15.29
N SER A 190 8.51 8.50 14.51
CA SER A 190 7.08 8.35 14.23
C SER A 190 6.93 7.13 13.34
N LEU A 191 6.58 5.96 13.90
CA LEU A 191 6.45 4.75 13.10
C LEU A 191 5.36 4.93 12.05
N ASN A 192 5.68 4.63 10.78
CA ASN A 192 4.73 4.73 9.69
C ASN A 192 4.12 3.35 9.40
N ASP A 193 4.88 2.43 8.79
CA ASP A 193 4.34 1.17 8.26
C ASP A 193 5.02 -0.05 8.90
N VAL A 194 4.30 -1.18 8.95
CA VAL A 194 4.79 -2.44 9.54
C VAL A 194 4.31 -3.65 8.75
N VAL A 195 5.20 -4.62 8.57
CA VAL A 195 4.91 -5.91 7.95
C VAL A 195 5.45 -7.05 8.80
N ARG A 196 4.73 -8.16 8.84
CA ARG A 196 5.17 -9.40 9.49
C ARG A 196 5.87 -10.31 8.48
N THR A 197 6.96 -10.97 8.87
CA THR A 197 7.55 -12.08 8.12
C THR A 197 7.14 -13.44 8.70
N SER A 198 7.26 -14.50 7.90
CA SER A 198 6.82 -15.86 8.17
C SER A 198 7.40 -16.44 9.47
N ASP A 199 8.63 -16.03 9.82
CA ASP A 199 9.30 -16.37 11.08
C ASP A 199 8.59 -15.84 12.33
N GLY A 200 7.74 -14.81 12.21
CA GLY A 200 7.03 -14.14 13.30
C GLY A 200 7.58 -12.75 13.64
N ALA A 201 8.65 -12.29 12.99
CA ALA A 201 9.21 -10.97 13.23
C ALA A 201 8.36 -9.86 12.59
N LEU A 202 8.40 -8.68 13.22
CA LEU A 202 7.82 -7.45 12.72
C LEU A 202 8.94 -6.56 12.17
N TRP A 203 8.76 -6.08 10.95
CA TRP A 203 9.65 -5.16 10.25
C TRP A 203 8.91 -3.85 10.01
N PHE A 204 9.52 -2.72 10.37
CA PHE A 204 8.81 -1.45 10.44
C PHE A 204 9.71 -0.25 10.12
N THR A 205 9.10 0.83 9.66
CA THR A 205 9.77 2.06 9.25
C THR A 205 9.61 3.17 10.29
N ASP A 206 10.69 3.91 10.58
CA ASP A 206 10.68 5.04 11.52
C ASP A 206 11.07 6.38 10.84
N PRO A 207 10.24 6.90 9.92
CA PRO A 207 10.46 8.20 9.28
C PRO A 207 10.28 9.36 10.27
N GLN A 208 10.72 10.54 9.84
CA GLN A 208 10.64 11.78 10.63
C GLN A 208 9.34 12.57 10.41
N PHE A 209 8.30 11.94 9.82
CA PHE A 209 7.03 12.61 9.48
C PHE A 209 6.41 13.33 10.66
N GLY A 210 6.41 12.74 11.85
CA GLY A 210 5.80 13.36 13.02
C GLY A 210 6.42 14.71 13.37
N PHE A 211 7.73 14.88 13.17
CA PHE A 211 8.40 16.17 13.35
C PHE A 211 8.04 17.16 12.22
N LEU A 212 8.10 16.72 10.96
CA LEU A 212 7.77 17.54 9.79
C LEU A 212 6.31 18.03 9.82
N GLN A 213 5.40 17.18 10.29
CA GLN A 213 3.97 17.44 10.46
C GLN A 213 3.62 18.15 11.78
N LYS A 214 4.63 18.44 12.63
CA LYS A 214 4.51 19.15 13.92
C LYS A 214 3.67 18.44 14.99
N ILE A 215 3.59 17.11 14.94
CA ILE A 215 2.95 16.26 15.95
C ILE A 215 3.94 15.61 16.93
N ARG A 216 5.24 15.55 16.59
CA ARG A 216 6.31 15.01 17.45
C ARG A 216 7.44 16.04 17.64
N PRO A 217 8.20 15.96 18.75
CA PRO A 217 9.45 16.71 18.92
C PRO A 217 10.49 16.38 17.84
N ALA A 218 11.58 17.14 17.79
CA ALA A 218 12.70 16.88 16.88
C ALA A 218 13.23 15.44 17.04
N PRO A 219 13.49 14.73 15.92
CA PRO A 219 13.87 13.32 15.93
C PRO A 219 15.22 13.13 16.62
N ARG A 220 15.34 12.02 17.36
CA ARG A 220 16.58 11.60 18.03
C ARG A 220 17.19 10.34 17.42
N LEU A 221 16.51 9.73 16.46
CA LEU A 221 16.98 8.61 15.65
C LEU A 221 17.07 9.04 14.18
N THR A 222 17.99 8.43 13.44
CA THR A 222 18.01 8.52 11.97
C THR A 222 16.78 7.82 11.41
N ALA A 223 16.23 8.33 10.30
CA ALA A 223 15.15 7.66 9.57
C ALA A 223 15.64 6.32 9.01
N GLN A 224 15.11 5.21 9.53
CA GLN A 224 15.64 3.85 9.28
C GLN A 224 14.53 2.80 9.27
N VAL A 225 14.89 1.60 8.82
CA VAL A 225 14.05 0.41 8.92
C VAL A 225 14.58 -0.50 10.02
N TYR A 226 13.64 -1.01 10.83
CA TYR A 226 13.90 -1.84 11.99
C TYR A 226 13.25 -3.21 11.84
N ARG A 227 13.81 -4.20 12.56
CA ARG A 227 13.22 -5.52 12.78
C ARG A 227 13.18 -5.82 14.27
N TRP A 228 12.09 -6.41 14.74
CA TRP A 228 11.93 -6.91 16.10
C TRP A 228 11.19 -8.24 16.12
N PHE A 229 11.59 -9.16 17.00
CA PHE A 229 10.85 -10.39 17.24
C PHE A 229 10.00 -10.25 18.53
N PRO A 230 8.66 -10.38 18.46
CA PRO A 230 7.80 -10.22 19.63
C PRO A 230 8.22 -11.05 20.85
N GLY A 231 8.25 -10.41 22.02
CA GLY A 231 8.68 -11.04 23.28
C GLY A 231 10.20 -11.06 23.50
N THR A 232 11.01 -10.56 22.56
CA THR A 232 12.47 -10.37 22.76
C THR A 232 12.81 -8.90 23.03
N THR A 233 14.03 -8.65 23.49
CA THR A 233 14.63 -7.30 23.57
C THR A 233 15.44 -6.95 22.30
N ASP A 234 15.46 -7.83 21.29
CA ASP A 234 16.32 -7.72 20.11
C ASP A 234 15.63 -6.93 18.99
N ILE A 235 15.58 -5.61 19.18
CA ILE A 235 15.24 -4.64 18.12
C ILE A 235 16.54 -4.32 17.38
N ARG A 236 16.57 -4.44 16.05
CA ARG A 236 17.74 -4.15 15.21
C ARG A 236 17.40 -3.14 14.13
N VAL A 237 18.32 -2.24 13.83
CA VAL A 237 18.35 -1.56 12.51
C VAL A 237 18.72 -2.60 11.46
N VAL A 238 17.98 -2.63 10.36
CA VAL A 238 18.17 -3.60 9.28
C VAL A 238 18.39 -2.96 7.91
N ALA A 239 18.03 -1.68 7.74
CA ALA A 239 18.47 -0.82 6.65
C ALA A 239 18.51 0.65 7.08
N ASP A 240 19.47 1.39 6.51
CA ASP A 240 19.71 2.82 6.76
C ASP A 240 19.85 3.61 5.44
N GLY A 241 20.28 4.87 5.54
CA GLY A 241 20.49 5.74 4.38
C GLY A 241 19.19 6.20 3.70
N PHE A 242 18.09 6.27 4.44
CA PHE A 242 16.84 6.87 4.00
C PHE A 242 16.68 8.29 4.54
N VAL A 243 15.80 9.07 3.90
CA VAL A 243 15.33 10.37 4.41
C VAL A 243 13.92 10.21 4.99
N ALA A 244 13.02 9.53 4.27
CA ALA A 244 11.65 9.23 4.67
C ALA A 244 11.24 7.82 4.19
N PRO A 245 11.70 6.74 4.88
CA PRO A 245 11.24 5.39 4.61
C PRO A 245 9.78 5.26 5.04
N ASN A 246 8.92 4.78 4.15
CA ASN A 246 7.48 4.72 4.37
C ASN A 246 6.97 3.28 4.33
N GLY A 247 6.45 2.80 3.21
CA GLY A 247 5.91 1.45 3.09
C GLY A 247 7.01 0.38 3.05
N ILE A 248 6.69 -0.81 3.58
CA ILE A 248 7.56 -2.00 3.50
C ILE A 248 6.77 -3.27 3.13
N ALA A 249 7.30 -4.05 2.19
CA ALA A 249 6.75 -5.37 1.80
C ALA A 249 7.86 -6.36 1.44
N PHE A 250 7.56 -7.66 1.50
CA PHE A 250 8.48 -8.74 1.14
C PHE A 250 7.99 -9.50 -0.10
N SER A 251 8.92 -10.11 -0.85
CA SER A 251 8.58 -11.12 -1.85
C SER A 251 7.90 -12.33 -1.21
N PRO A 252 7.11 -13.13 -1.94
CA PRO A 252 6.39 -14.29 -1.37
C PRO A 252 7.30 -15.38 -0.78
N ASP A 253 8.59 -15.37 -1.12
CA ASP A 253 9.63 -16.24 -0.59
C ASP A 253 10.54 -15.56 0.45
N GLU A 254 10.20 -14.33 0.83
CA GLU A 254 10.87 -13.45 1.80
C GLU A 254 12.36 -13.19 1.55
N LYS A 255 12.86 -13.44 0.32
CA LYS A 255 14.27 -13.19 -0.05
C LYS A 255 14.54 -11.78 -0.53
N THR A 256 13.50 -11.03 -0.91
CA THR A 256 13.60 -9.62 -1.32
C THR A 256 12.68 -8.77 -0.46
N ALA A 257 13.20 -7.69 0.12
CA ALA A 257 12.39 -6.65 0.75
C ALA A 257 12.29 -5.45 -0.19
N TYR A 258 11.12 -4.83 -0.27
CA TYR A 258 10.84 -3.59 -0.99
C TYR A 258 10.46 -2.52 0.02
N ILE A 259 11.14 -1.38 -0.01
CA ILE A 259 10.89 -0.25 0.88
C ILE A 259 10.69 1.00 0.02
N THR A 260 9.65 1.78 0.32
CA THR A 260 9.40 3.06 -0.35
C THR A 260 10.12 4.20 0.37
N GLU A 261 10.75 5.07 -0.41
CA GLU A 261 11.35 6.33 0.03
C GLU A 261 10.49 7.46 -0.54
N THR A 262 10.06 8.39 0.32
CA THR A 262 8.99 9.35 0.03
C THR A 262 9.36 10.80 0.35
N ALA A 263 10.64 11.09 0.44
CA ALA A 263 11.15 12.41 0.80
C ALA A 263 10.82 13.56 -0.17
N GLN A 264 10.32 13.29 -1.39
CA GLN A 264 9.86 14.35 -2.30
C GLN A 264 8.66 15.11 -1.71
N SER A 265 8.85 16.41 -1.46
CA SER A 265 7.80 17.34 -1.02
C SER A 265 7.85 18.64 -1.82
N PRO A 266 6.88 19.57 -1.67
CA PRO A 266 6.96 20.91 -2.27
C PRO A 266 8.23 21.69 -1.86
N GLU A 267 8.71 21.49 -0.63
CA GLU A 267 9.94 22.09 -0.08
C GLU A 267 11.21 21.37 -0.56
N ALA A 268 11.10 20.09 -0.91
CA ALA A 268 12.19 19.24 -1.39
C ALA A 268 11.82 18.53 -2.72
N PRO A 269 11.54 19.26 -3.81
CA PRO A 269 10.98 18.69 -5.04
C PRO A 269 11.93 17.74 -5.79
N THR A 270 13.23 17.79 -5.48
CA THR A 270 14.26 16.90 -6.05
C THR A 270 14.67 15.76 -5.12
N ALA A 271 14.06 15.64 -3.93
CA ALA A 271 14.33 14.52 -3.03
C ALA A 271 13.77 13.19 -3.58
N SER A 272 14.23 12.08 -3.01
CA SER A 272 13.92 10.75 -3.53
C SER A 272 12.44 10.41 -3.36
N LYS A 273 11.87 9.77 -4.39
CA LYS A 273 10.52 9.21 -4.40
C LYS A 273 10.54 7.81 -5.01
N THR A 274 11.26 6.91 -4.38
CA THR A 274 11.81 5.72 -5.05
C THR A 274 11.54 4.46 -4.24
N ILE A 275 11.11 3.40 -4.93
CA ILE A 275 11.03 2.06 -4.34
C ILE A 275 12.42 1.42 -4.46
N TYR A 276 12.99 1.01 -3.33
CA TYR A 276 14.26 0.29 -3.27
C TYR A 276 14.01 -1.18 -2.95
N ALA A 277 14.70 -2.06 -3.67
CA ALA A 277 14.78 -3.49 -3.36
C ALA A 277 16.06 -3.81 -2.58
N TYR A 278 15.98 -4.81 -1.71
CA TYR A 278 17.08 -5.32 -0.90
C TYR A 278 17.04 -6.85 -0.89
N ASP A 279 18.20 -7.48 -0.81
CA ASP A 279 18.29 -8.91 -0.52
C ASP A 279 18.19 -9.13 0.99
N VAL A 280 17.35 -10.06 1.42
CA VAL A 280 17.22 -10.45 2.83
C VAL A 280 18.29 -11.50 3.13
N THR A 281 19.22 -11.20 4.03
CA THR A 281 20.34 -12.12 4.33
C THR A 281 19.84 -13.36 5.07
N SER A 282 20.34 -14.55 4.71
CA SER A 282 20.04 -15.77 5.45
C SER A 282 20.78 -15.85 6.80
N GLY A 283 20.17 -16.51 7.79
CA GLY A 283 20.77 -16.79 9.09
C GLY A 283 20.08 -16.09 10.28
N PRO A 284 20.62 -16.24 11.50
CA PRO A 284 20.02 -15.70 12.71
C PRO A 284 20.15 -14.17 12.77
N GLY A 285 19.02 -13.47 12.71
CA GLY A 285 18.96 -12.01 12.73
C GLY A 285 19.24 -11.39 11.35
N PRO A 286 18.35 -11.61 10.36
CA PRO A 286 18.50 -11.13 9.00
C PRO A 286 18.60 -9.61 8.92
N LEU A 287 19.43 -9.13 7.99
CA LEU A 287 19.60 -7.74 7.58
C LEU A 287 19.15 -7.56 6.13
N LEU A 288 19.04 -6.31 5.68
CA LEU A 288 18.76 -5.98 4.29
C LEU A 288 20.06 -5.52 3.60
N ALA A 289 20.48 -6.24 2.57
CA ALA A 289 21.70 -6.02 1.82
C ALA A 289 21.42 -5.63 0.36
N ASN A 290 22.45 -5.24 -0.38
CA ASN A 290 22.40 -5.03 -1.84
C ASN A 290 21.26 -4.09 -2.29
N ARG A 291 21.14 -2.92 -1.63
CA ARG A 291 20.20 -1.84 -1.98
C ARG A 291 20.31 -1.53 -3.47
N ARG A 292 19.18 -1.57 -4.17
CA ARG A 292 19.08 -1.24 -5.59
C ARG A 292 17.75 -0.57 -5.90
N THR A 293 17.75 0.31 -6.90
CA THR A 293 16.53 0.94 -7.38
C THR A 293 15.62 -0.12 -7.99
N PHE A 294 14.39 -0.23 -7.49
CA PHE A 294 13.37 -1.13 -8.03
C PHE A 294 12.51 -0.39 -9.05
N ALA A 295 11.80 0.65 -8.60
CA ALA A 295 10.90 1.44 -9.44
C ALA A 295 10.78 2.88 -8.89
N MET A 296 10.24 3.79 -9.71
CA MET A 296 9.91 5.17 -9.33
C MET A 296 8.59 5.54 -10.01
N PRO A 297 7.55 6.00 -9.29
CA PRO A 297 6.29 6.39 -9.90
C PRO A 297 6.42 7.72 -10.65
N SER A 298 5.70 7.82 -11.77
CA SER A 298 5.63 9.05 -12.56
C SER A 298 4.92 10.17 -11.79
N VAL A 299 3.79 9.87 -11.14
CA VAL A 299 2.93 10.83 -10.43
C VAL A 299 3.00 10.60 -8.92
N GLY A 300 3.10 11.69 -8.15
CA GLY A 300 3.21 11.64 -6.69
C GLY A 300 4.44 10.87 -6.20
N ILE A 301 4.33 10.38 -4.96
CA ILE A 301 5.31 9.55 -4.24
C ILE A 301 4.80 8.10 -4.13
N PRO A 302 5.67 7.09 -3.98
CA PRO A 302 5.26 5.72 -3.70
C PRO A 302 4.99 5.56 -2.20
N ASP A 303 3.73 5.53 -1.80
CA ASP A 303 3.30 5.54 -0.41
C ASP A 303 3.27 4.10 0.16
N GLY A 304 2.10 3.59 0.57
CA GLY A 304 1.91 2.18 0.95
C GLY A 304 2.31 1.21 -0.17
N ILE A 305 2.89 0.06 0.21
CA ILE A 305 3.37 -0.98 -0.72
C ILE A 305 2.89 -2.37 -0.29
N LYS A 306 2.62 -3.27 -1.25
CA LYS A 306 2.24 -4.68 -1.02
C LYS A 306 2.82 -5.55 -2.15
N THR A 307 2.92 -6.87 -1.93
CA THR A 307 3.34 -7.83 -2.96
C THR A 307 2.33 -8.97 -3.06
N ASP A 308 1.99 -9.39 -4.29
CA ASP A 308 1.07 -10.52 -4.53
C ASP A 308 1.78 -11.88 -4.53
N LYS A 309 1.02 -12.99 -4.59
CA LYS A 309 1.59 -14.34 -4.57
C LYS A 309 2.41 -14.73 -5.80
N ALA A 310 2.29 -13.99 -6.91
CA ALA A 310 3.14 -14.15 -8.08
C ALA A 310 4.45 -13.34 -8.00
N GLY A 311 4.59 -12.48 -6.98
CA GLY A 311 5.75 -11.62 -6.78
C GLY A 311 5.67 -10.30 -7.55
N ASN A 312 4.47 -9.87 -7.98
CA ASN A 312 4.26 -8.52 -8.47
C ASN A 312 4.11 -7.56 -7.28
N VAL A 313 4.72 -6.39 -7.40
CA VAL A 313 4.80 -5.36 -6.37
C VAL A 313 3.84 -4.24 -6.74
N TYR A 314 2.96 -3.88 -5.80
CA TYR A 314 1.93 -2.86 -5.93
C TYR A 314 2.31 -1.69 -5.03
N ALA A 315 2.17 -0.45 -5.49
CA ALA A 315 2.42 0.74 -4.68
C ALA A 315 1.31 1.79 -4.87
N GLY A 316 0.80 2.33 -3.76
CA GLY A 316 -0.08 3.50 -3.75
C GLY A 316 0.71 4.72 -4.19
N CYS A 317 0.15 5.52 -5.09
CA CYS A 317 0.80 6.63 -5.77
C CYS A 317 -0.22 7.75 -6.05
N GLY A 318 0.28 8.92 -6.46
CA GLY A 318 -0.57 10.09 -6.71
C GLY A 318 -1.55 9.93 -7.89
N ASP A 319 -1.38 8.90 -8.71
CA ASP A 319 -2.29 8.53 -9.81
C ASP A 319 -3.13 7.26 -9.53
N GLY A 320 -2.92 6.55 -8.43
CA GLY A 320 -3.61 5.31 -8.08
C GLY A 320 -2.65 4.21 -7.62
N VAL A 321 -2.89 2.95 -8.00
CA VAL A 321 -2.03 1.82 -7.65
C VAL A 321 -1.17 1.42 -8.85
N ASN A 322 0.15 1.59 -8.72
CA ASN A 322 1.14 1.22 -9.72
C ASN A 322 1.62 -0.22 -9.52
N VAL A 323 1.60 -1.05 -10.57
CA VAL A 323 1.86 -2.50 -10.49
C VAL A 323 3.11 -2.86 -11.29
N CYS A 324 4.12 -3.43 -10.64
CA CYS A 324 5.44 -3.72 -11.18
C CYS A 324 5.81 -5.20 -11.02
N LYS A 325 6.43 -5.80 -12.04
CA LYS A 325 6.97 -7.17 -11.96
C LYS A 325 8.37 -7.18 -11.34
N SER A 326 8.62 -8.10 -10.41
CA SER A 326 9.97 -8.34 -9.90
C SER A 326 10.79 -9.26 -10.81
N HIS A 327 11.94 -8.78 -11.27
CA HIS A 327 12.87 -9.54 -12.10
C HIS A 327 13.52 -10.74 -11.38
N ASN A 328 13.47 -10.80 -10.05
CA ASN A 328 14.05 -11.89 -9.24
C ASN A 328 13.11 -13.08 -9.01
N SER A 329 11.97 -13.14 -9.70
CA SER A 329 11.06 -14.30 -9.72
C SER A 329 11.70 -15.52 -10.41
N LYS A 330 12.68 -16.16 -9.74
CA LYS A 330 13.30 -17.41 -10.16
C LYS A 330 12.30 -18.57 -10.08
N GLY A 331 11.48 -18.69 -11.12
CA GLY A 331 10.75 -19.88 -11.50
C GLY A 331 10.04 -20.61 -10.36
N SER A 332 8.85 -20.13 -9.99
CA SER A 332 7.76 -21.11 -9.90
C SER A 332 7.65 -21.75 -11.28
N ASN A 333 8.00 -23.03 -11.36
CA ASN A 333 7.80 -23.82 -12.57
C ASN A 333 6.32 -23.69 -12.97
N PRO A 334 5.97 -23.16 -14.16
CA PRO A 334 4.58 -23.12 -14.57
C PRO A 334 4.12 -24.56 -14.72
N ALA A 335 3.37 -25.05 -13.73
CA ALA A 335 2.70 -26.33 -13.82
C ALA A 335 1.86 -26.30 -15.10
N LEU A 336 2.19 -27.21 -16.02
CA LEU A 336 1.63 -27.28 -17.37
C LEU A 336 0.10 -27.37 -17.32
N PHE A 337 -0.57 -26.24 -17.51
CA PHE A 337 -1.96 -26.20 -17.93
C PHE A 337 -2.04 -25.64 -19.34
N THR A 338 -1.98 -26.57 -20.30
CA THR A 338 -2.37 -26.33 -21.69
C THR A 338 -3.84 -25.93 -21.73
N ALA A 339 -4.13 -24.67 -22.02
CA ALA A 339 -5.43 -24.23 -22.53
C ALA A 339 -5.28 -23.87 -24.02
N ARG A 340 -5.81 -24.72 -24.90
CA ARG A 340 -6.01 -24.40 -26.31
C ARG A 340 -7.39 -23.74 -26.47
N ALA A 341 -7.48 -22.65 -27.23
CA ALA A 341 -8.72 -22.22 -27.86
C ALA A 341 -8.45 -21.56 -29.23
N LEU A 342 -9.37 -21.77 -30.16
CA LEU A 342 -9.35 -21.42 -31.58
C LEU A 342 -10.76 -20.89 -31.95
N ILE A 343 -10.99 -20.04 -32.95
CA ILE A 343 -10.11 -19.49 -34.01
C ILE A 343 -10.68 -18.12 -34.44
N PHE A 344 -9.91 -17.23 -35.07
CA PHE A 344 -10.42 -16.42 -36.19
C PHE A 344 -9.29 -15.97 -37.14
N ASP A 345 -9.65 -15.77 -38.41
CA ASP A 345 -8.77 -15.86 -39.59
C ASP A 345 -8.77 -14.55 -40.40
N ALA A 346 -7.59 -14.07 -40.79
CA ALA A 346 -7.36 -13.14 -41.91
C ALA A 346 -5.85 -12.99 -42.22
N PRO A 347 -5.43 -12.75 -43.48
CA PRO A 347 -4.04 -13.00 -43.90
C PRO A 347 -3.15 -11.75 -44.13
N ALA A 348 -1.86 -12.06 -44.36
CA ALA A 348 -0.85 -11.31 -45.15
C ALA A 348 0.20 -10.42 -44.42
N LYS A 349 1.34 -11.07 -44.12
CA LYS A 349 2.72 -10.64 -44.40
C LYS A 349 3.09 -9.13 -44.33
N THR A 350 3.93 -8.82 -43.34
CA THR A 350 5.16 -8.04 -43.56
C THR A 350 6.25 -8.49 -42.58
N SER A 351 7.45 -8.79 -43.09
CA SER A 351 8.60 -9.15 -42.27
C SER A 351 9.47 -7.93 -41.99
N PHE A 352 9.52 -7.48 -40.74
CA PHE A 352 10.51 -6.49 -40.31
C PHE A 352 11.83 -7.17 -39.93
N LYS A 353 12.94 -6.68 -40.49
CA LYS A 353 14.29 -7.11 -40.08
C LYS A 353 14.60 -6.51 -38.71
N ALA A 354 15.00 -7.36 -37.76
CA ALA A 354 15.50 -6.90 -36.47
C ALA A 354 16.90 -6.30 -36.62
N SER A 355 16.96 -4.97 -36.62
CA SER A 355 18.18 -4.19 -36.37
C SER A 355 17.78 -2.88 -35.71
N GLU A 356 18.49 -2.50 -34.63
CA GLU A 356 18.36 -1.23 -33.90
C GLU A 356 17.19 -1.09 -32.90
N ALA A 357 17.08 -2.07 -31.99
CA ALA A 357 16.44 -1.88 -30.68
C ALA A 357 17.38 -2.36 -29.57
N ASN A 358 18.38 -1.55 -29.19
CA ASN A 358 19.43 -1.99 -28.25
C ASN A 358 20.11 -0.89 -27.42
N ILE A 359 19.43 0.24 -27.15
CA ILE A 359 19.99 1.39 -26.39
C ILE A 359 19.11 1.86 -25.21
N LEU A 360 17.93 1.28 -24.96
CA LEU A 360 17.07 1.67 -23.81
C LEU A 360 17.06 0.70 -22.61
N ASP A 361 17.74 -0.45 -22.69
CA ASP A 361 17.75 -1.46 -21.62
C ASP A 361 18.95 -1.34 -20.63
N LYS A 362 19.64 -0.19 -20.63
CA LYS A 362 20.81 0.07 -19.76
C LYS A 362 20.47 0.96 -18.55
N GLY A 363 19.23 0.85 -18.07
CA GLY A 363 18.65 1.64 -16.97
C GLY A 363 18.45 0.89 -15.64
N ASN A 364 18.84 -0.39 -15.53
CA ASN A 364 19.01 -1.16 -14.28
C ASN A 364 17.91 -1.05 -13.20
N LEU A 365 16.64 -0.88 -13.59
CA LEU A 365 15.49 -0.96 -12.68
C LEU A 365 15.04 -2.43 -12.58
N GLN A 366 15.05 -3.01 -11.37
CA GLN A 366 14.60 -4.39 -11.18
C GLN A 366 13.07 -4.57 -11.09
N GLY A 367 12.32 -3.46 -11.13
CA GLY A 367 10.87 -3.43 -11.26
C GLY A 367 10.45 -2.95 -12.65
N LYS A 368 9.87 -3.85 -13.45
CA LYS A 368 9.24 -3.46 -14.72
C LYS A 368 7.79 -3.07 -14.45
N LEU A 369 7.40 -1.82 -14.72
CA LEU A 369 5.99 -1.39 -14.68
C LEU A 369 5.17 -2.23 -15.65
N LEU A 370 4.13 -2.90 -15.14
CA LEU A 370 3.17 -3.70 -15.91
C LEU A 370 1.94 -2.86 -16.27
N GLY A 371 1.45 -2.10 -15.29
CA GLY A 371 0.22 -1.34 -15.44
C GLY A 371 -0.12 -0.52 -14.21
N LYS A 372 -1.26 0.17 -14.30
CA LYS A 372 -1.81 1.01 -13.23
C LYS A 372 -3.30 0.76 -13.07
N ILE A 373 -3.75 0.76 -11.83
CA ILE A 373 -5.15 0.97 -11.48
C ILE A 373 -5.25 2.45 -11.13
N LEU A 374 -5.67 3.27 -12.09
CA LEU A 374 -5.78 4.72 -11.91
C LEU A 374 -6.98 5.02 -11.01
N VAL A 375 -6.77 5.85 -9.99
CA VAL A 375 -7.81 6.23 -9.01
C VAL A 375 -7.89 7.75 -8.95
N PRO A 376 -9.07 8.38 -9.17
CA PRO A 376 -9.22 9.84 -9.17
C PRO A 376 -8.89 10.45 -7.79
N GLY A 377 -7.73 11.12 -7.69
CA GLY A 377 -7.19 11.65 -6.42
C GLY A 377 -6.00 10.85 -5.85
N GLY A 378 -5.66 9.72 -6.48
CA GLY A 378 -4.57 8.83 -6.06
C GLY A 378 -5.05 7.67 -5.18
N ALA A 379 -4.09 6.95 -4.61
CA ALA A 379 -4.32 5.96 -3.56
C ALA A 379 -3.26 6.14 -2.47
N ALA A 380 -3.68 6.52 -1.26
CA ALA A 380 -2.80 6.72 -0.10
C ALA A 380 -2.26 5.37 0.41
N ASN A 381 -3.15 4.40 0.63
CA ASN A 381 -2.77 3.01 0.89
C ASN A 381 -3.82 2.06 0.27
N PHE A 382 -3.55 0.76 0.30
CA PHE A 382 -4.45 -0.25 -0.27
C PHE A 382 -4.20 -1.64 0.36
N ALA A 383 -5.22 -2.50 0.30
CA ALA A 383 -5.15 -3.89 0.73
C ALA A 383 -5.36 -4.85 -0.45
N LEU A 384 -4.59 -5.92 -0.50
CA LEU A 384 -4.84 -7.07 -1.37
C LEU A 384 -5.66 -8.10 -0.58
N GLY A 385 -6.92 -8.29 -0.95
CA GLY A 385 -7.82 -9.32 -0.40
C GLY A 385 -7.96 -10.53 -1.31
N GLU A 386 -8.64 -11.58 -0.85
CA GLU A 386 -8.80 -12.83 -1.60
C GLU A 386 -9.56 -12.63 -2.94
N ASN A 387 -9.49 -13.62 -3.84
CA ASN A 387 -10.30 -13.70 -5.07
C ASN A 387 -10.17 -12.47 -6.00
N GLY A 388 -8.99 -11.85 -6.05
CA GLY A 388 -8.69 -10.69 -6.89
C GLY A 388 -9.06 -9.34 -6.28
N MET A 389 -9.54 -9.28 -5.04
CA MET A 389 -9.97 -8.03 -4.41
C MET A 389 -8.80 -7.08 -4.13
N VAL A 390 -8.94 -5.81 -4.50
CA VAL A 390 -8.01 -4.72 -4.16
C VAL A 390 -8.80 -3.55 -3.58
N PHE A 391 -8.66 -3.33 -2.27
CA PHE A 391 -9.28 -2.21 -1.55
C PHE A 391 -8.35 -1.00 -1.62
N MET A 392 -8.81 0.13 -2.16
CA MET A 392 -7.97 1.32 -2.40
C MET A 392 -8.49 2.49 -1.57
N LEU A 393 -7.62 3.03 -0.70
CA LEU A 393 -7.90 4.13 0.20
C LEU A 393 -7.50 5.45 -0.48
N ASN A 394 -8.41 6.41 -0.54
CA ASN A 394 -8.20 7.71 -1.20
C ASN A 394 -8.90 8.81 -0.39
N GLU A 395 -8.34 9.07 0.80
CA GLU A 395 -8.77 10.03 1.82
C GLU A 395 -10.25 9.93 2.21
N ASN A 396 -11.14 10.41 1.35
CA ASN A 396 -12.58 10.50 1.59
C ASN A 396 -13.37 9.40 0.84
N LYS A 397 -12.71 8.48 0.13
CA LYS A 397 -13.34 7.36 -0.58
C LYS A 397 -12.61 6.05 -0.34
N LEU A 398 -13.39 4.96 -0.30
CA LEU A 398 -12.92 3.59 -0.35
C LEU A 398 -13.46 2.93 -1.62
N PHE A 399 -12.55 2.52 -2.49
CA PHE A 399 -12.86 1.77 -3.69
C PHE A 399 -12.48 0.30 -3.52
N LEU A 400 -13.18 -0.58 -4.25
CA LEU A 400 -12.85 -1.98 -4.39
C LEU A 400 -12.74 -2.31 -5.87
N ALA A 401 -11.57 -2.74 -6.32
CA ALA A 401 -11.40 -3.40 -7.61
C ALA A 401 -11.44 -4.93 -7.45
N THR A 402 -11.97 -5.64 -8.44
CA THR A 402 -11.89 -7.10 -8.55
C THR A 402 -11.09 -7.46 -9.79
N LEU A 403 -9.99 -8.16 -9.59
CA LEU A 403 -9.04 -8.58 -10.62
C LEU A 403 -9.13 -10.11 -10.83
N ALA A 404 -8.16 -10.72 -11.53
CA ALA A 404 -8.13 -12.17 -11.69
C ALA A 404 -7.98 -12.87 -10.33
N GLY A 405 -8.92 -13.76 -9.99
CA GLY A 405 -8.95 -14.50 -8.71
C GLY A 405 -7.73 -15.38 -8.39
N ASN A 406 -6.77 -15.51 -9.31
CA ASN A 406 -5.50 -16.20 -9.10
C ASN A 406 -4.37 -15.28 -8.59
N ALA A 407 -4.54 -13.96 -8.61
CA ALA A 407 -3.51 -13.01 -8.17
C ALA A 407 -3.41 -12.92 -6.64
N THR A 408 -4.53 -13.09 -5.92
CA THR A 408 -4.59 -12.83 -4.48
C THR A 408 -5.23 -13.97 -3.68
N ASN A 409 -4.36 -14.66 -2.94
CA ASN A 409 -4.67 -15.15 -1.61
C ASN A 409 -3.58 -14.55 -0.72
N THR A 410 -3.87 -14.05 0.47
CA THR A 410 -2.85 -13.41 1.31
C THR A 410 -1.76 -14.39 1.76
N GLY A 411 -0.53 -13.88 1.94
CA GLY A 411 0.45 -14.51 2.83
C GLY A 411 0.11 -14.15 4.29
N PRO A 412 0.43 -15.01 5.27
CA PRO A 412 0.12 -14.77 6.68
C PRO A 412 1.08 -13.78 7.34
#